data_AF-A0A7W1RVN3-F1
#
_entry.id   AF-A0A7W1RVN3-F1
#
_cell.length_a   1.000
_cell.length_b   1.000
_cell.length_c   1.000
_cell.angle_alpha   90.00
_cell.angle_beta   90.00
_cell.angle_gamma   90.00
#
_symmetry.space_group_name_H-M   'P 1'
#
loop_
_entity.id
_entity.type
_entity.pdbx_description
1 polymer ?
#
loop_
_entity_poly.entity_id
_entity_poly.type
_entity_poly.pdbx_seq_one_letter_code
_entity_poly.pdbx_strand_id
1 'polypeptide(L)'
;MKRAARGAEREELLAQLEELAAWYRDLVAVAVGAESAAIHRDKLTELRSDATLDRIVGAERAAEAVRELWRRLEELNLAPQLALEALFIAIARELPV
;
A
#
# COMPACT_ATOMS: atom_id res chain seq x y z
N MET A 1 -11.93 27.08 8.30
CA MET A 1 -11.12 26.09 9.06
C MET A 1 -11.58 24.64 8.84
N LYS A 2 -12.80 24.22 9.19
CA LYS A 2 -13.27 22.80 9.06
C LYS A 2 -13.22 22.16 7.66
N ARG A 3 -13.22 22.94 6.56
CA ARG A 3 -13.10 22.39 5.19
C ARG A 3 -11.65 22.22 4.76
N ALA A 4 -10.77 23.15 5.15
CA ALA A 4 -9.34 23.05 4.89
C ALA A 4 -8.70 21.89 5.65
N ALA A 5 -9.09 21.68 6.92
CA ALA A 5 -8.63 20.54 7.71
C ALA A 5 -9.01 19.19 7.08
N ARG A 6 -10.27 19.06 6.61
CA ARG A 6 -10.73 17.86 5.90
C ARG A 6 -10.03 17.63 4.56
N GLY A 7 -9.62 18.70 3.88
CA GLY A 7 -8.79 18.58 2.67
C GLY A 7 -7.41 18.01 2.98
N ALA A 8 -6.73 18.59 3.98
CA ALA A 8 -5.42 18.12 4.41
C ALA A 8 -5.44 16.67 4.92
N GLU A 9 -6.45 16.30 5.72
CA GLU A 9 -6.63 14.90 6.18
C GLU A 9 -6.78 13.92 5.01
N ARG A 10 -7.50 14.31 3.95
CA ARG A 10 -7.66 13.47 2.75
C ARG A 10 -6.36 13.36 1.96
N GLU A 11 -5.66 14.48 1.75
CA GLU A 11 -4.37 14.48 1.06
C GLU A 11 -3.33 13.63 1.79
N GLU A 12 -3.27 13.73 3.12
CA GLU A 12 -2.39 12.91 3.95
C GLU A 12 -2.72 11.42 3.81
N LEU A 13 -4.01 11.05 3.85
CA LEU A 13 -4.42 9.66 3.66
C LEU A 13 -4.04 9.13 2.27
N LEU A 14 -4.23 9.92 1.21
CA LEU A 14 -3.85 9.54 -0.15
C LEU A 14 -2.33 9.33 -0.25
N ALA A 15 -1.53 10.21 0.34
CA ALA A 15 -0.08 10.04 0.41
C ALA A 15 0.33 8.76 1.16
N GLN A 16 -0.34 8.43 2.27
CA GLN A 16 -0.09 7.19 3.02
C GLN A 16 -0.43 5.94 2.22
N LEU A 17 -1.49 5.97 1.41
CA LEU A 17 -1.85 4.87 0.52
C LEU A 17 -0.84 4.72 -0.63
N GLU A 18 -0.33 5.81 -1.18
CA GLU A 18 0.77 5.75 -2.17
C GLU A 18 2.02 5.08 -1.60
N GLU A 19 2.41 5.47 -0.38
CA GLU A 19 3.54 4.88 0.32
C GLU A 19 3.33 3.38 0.59
N LEU A 20 2.13 3.00 1.05
CA LEU A 20 1.78 1.60 1.28
C LEU A 20 1.81 0.78 -0.03
N ALA A 21 1.34 1.35 -1.14
CA ALA A 21 1.42 0.70 -2.46
C ALA A 21 2.86 0.60 -2.98
N ALA A 22 3.72 1.58 -2.66
CA ALA A 22 5.15 1.52 -2.93
C ALA A 22 5.82 0.41 -2.12
N TRP A 23 5.50 0.27 -0.83
CA TRP A 23 6.03 -0.80 0.02
C TRP A 23 5.77 -2.20 -0.56
N TYR A 24 4.53 -2.50 -0.95
CA TYR A 24 4.20 -3.79 -1.56
C TYR A 24 4.89 -4.03 -2.91
N ARG A 25 5.10 -2.97 -3.72
CA ARG A 25 5.90 -3.07 -4.95
C ARG A 25 7.37 -3.37 -4.65
N ASP A 26 7.92 -2.77 -3.60
CA ASP A 26 9.30 -3.00 -3.20
C ASP A 26 9.50 -4.44 -2.74
N LEU A 27 8.53 -5.05 -2.04
CA LEU A 27 8.57 -6.48 -1.71
C LEU A 27 8.67 -7.35 -2.98
N VAL A 28 7.90 -7.05 -4.02
CA VAL A 28 7.99 -7.74 -5.32
C VAL A 28 9.37 -7.54 -5.95
N ALA A 29 9.87 -6.31 -5.99
CA ALA A 29 11.16 -5.98 -6.58
C ALA A 29 12.31 -6.70 -5.85
N VAL A 30 12.32 -6.68 -4.52
CA VAL A 30 13.34 -7.35 -3.69
C VAL A 30 13.25 -8.87 -3.86
N ALA A 31 12.05 -9.44 -3.90
CA ALA A 31 11.87 -10.90 -4.05
C ALA A 31 12.42 -11.44 -5.37
N VAL A 32 12.43 -10.62 -6.43
CA VAL A 32 13.02 -10.97 -7.74
C VAL A 32 14.47 -10.51 -7.90
N GLY A 33 15.10 -9.98 -6.84
CA GLY A 33 16.50 -9.50 -6.86
C GLY A 33 16.70 -8.12 -7.52
N ALA A 34 15.62 -7.39 -7.80
CA ALA A 34 15.63 -6.07 -8.40
C ALA A 34 15.67 -4.95 -7.33
N GLU A 35 16.51 -5.08 -6.31
CA GLU A 35 16.57 -4.14 -5.17
C GLU A 35 16.91 -2.70 -5.57
N SER A 36 17.59 -2.51 -6.70
CA SER A 36 17.88 -1.18 -7.25
C SER A 36 16.63 -0.43 -7.73
N ALA A 37 15.53 -1.14 -7.97
CA ALA A 37 14.23 -0.57 -8.33
C ALA A 37 13.34 -0.26 -7.12
N ALA A 38 13.73 -0.67 -5.90
CA ALA A 38 12.98 -0.37 -4.69
C ALA A 38 13.02 1.13 -4.37
N ILE A 39 11.90 1.67 -3.91
CA ILE A 39 11.79 3.06 -3.44
C ILE A 39 12.41 3.19 -2.04
N HIS A 40 12.08 2.28 -1.12
CA HIS A 40 12.53 2.29 0.28
C HIS A 40 13.90 1.60 0.44
N ARG A 41 14.93 2.13 -0.23
CA ARG A 41 16.28 1.53 -0.23
C ARG A 41 16.95 1.55 1.14
N ASP A 42 16.58 2.50 1.98
CA ASP A 42 17.00 2.60 3.38
C ASP A 42 16.38 1.52 4.27
N LYS A 43 15.36 0.81 3.76
CA LYS A 43 14.62 -0.27 4.43
C LYS A 43 14.84 -1.65 3.81
N LEU A 44 15.91 -1.84 3.03
CA LEU A 44 16.19 -3.12 2.37
C LEU A 44 16.33 -4.29 3.36
N THR A 45 16.80 -4.05 4.58
CA THR A 45 16.87 -5.12 5.59
C THR A 45 15.49 -5.62 5.99
N GLU A 46 14.55 -4.71 6.24
CA GLU A 46 13.15 -5.08 6.53
C GLU A 46 12.48 -5.69 5.28
N LEU A 47 12.66 -5.12 4.10
CA LEU A 47 12.07 -5.66 2.87
C LEU A 47 12.56 -7.09 2.59
N ARG A 48 13.84 -7.38 2.79
CA ARG A 48 14.41 -8.72 2.56
C ARG A 48 13.84 -9.79 3.49
N SER A 49 13.39 -9.45 4.70
CA SER A 49 12.78 -10.46 5.59
C SER A 49 11.44 -10.96 5.07
N ASP A 50 10.72 -10.11 4.34
CA ASP A 50 9.34 -10.35 3.95
C ASP A 50 9.18 -10.62 2.43
N ALA A 51 10.19 -10.28 1.63
CA ALA A 51 10.23 -10.43 0.18
C ALA A 51 10.56 -11.88 -0.25
N THR A 52 9.68 -12.82 0.09
CA THR A 52 9.81 -14.23 -0.31
C THR A 52 9.09 -14.53 -1.62
N LEU A 53 9.55 -15.53 -2.37
CA LEU A 53 8.98 -15.89 -3.68
C LEU A 53 7.51 -16.31 -3.59
N ASP A 54 7.11 -16.98 -2.51
CA ASP A 54 5.73 -17.41 -2.25
C ASP A 54 4.78 -16.22 -1.97
N ARG A 55 5.32 -15.08 -1.55
CA ARG A 55 4.55 -13.86 -1.24
C ARG A 55 4.44 -12.88 -2.40
N ILE A 56 5.12 -13.11 -3.53
CA ILE A 56 5.12 -12.19 -4.69
C ILE A 56 3.70 -11.88 -5.17
N VAL A 57 2.89 -12.91 -5.41
CA VAL A 57 1.52 -12.73 -5.93
C VAL A 57 0.66 -11.99 -4.92
N GLY A 58 0.82 -12.29 -3.63
CA GLY A 58 0.10 -11.61 -2.55
C GLY A 58 0.49 -10.13 -2.46
N ALA A 59 1.78 -9.81 -2.56
CA ALA A 59 2.30 -8.45 -2.56
C ALA A 59 1.84 -7.65 -3.80
N GLU A 60 1.85 -8.26 -4.99
CA GLU A 60 1.33 -7.63 -6.20
C GLU A 60 -0.15 -7.24 -6.05
N ARG A 61 -0.97 -8.18 -5.57
CA ARG A 61 -2.40 -7.96 -5.34
C ARG A 61 -2.67 -6.96 -4.23
N ALA A 62 -1.88 -6.97 -3.16
CA ALA A 62 -1.95 -5.99 -2.09
C ALA A 62 -1.63 -4.58 -2.63
N ALA A 63 -0.57 -4.43 -3.44
CA ALA A 63 -0.23 -3.16 -4.08
C ALA A 63 -1.38 -2.64 -4.95
N GLU A 64 -2.03 -3.53 -5.71
CA GLU A 64 -3.17 -3.16 -6.55
C GLU A 64 -4.41 -2.80 -5.74
N ALA A 65 -4.72 -3.54 -4.67
CA ALA A 65 -5.83 -3.22 -3.78
C ALA A 65 -5.68 -1.84 -3.13
N VAL A 66 -4.45 -1.47 -2.73
CA VAL A 66 -4.14 -0.16 -2.17
C VAL A 66 -4.31 0.94 -3.22
N ARG A 67 -3.80 0.75 -4.44
CA ARG A 67 -3.97 1.71 -5.55
C ARG A 67 -5.43 1.88 -5.96
N GLU A 68 -6.20 0.80 -5.97
CA GLU A 68 -7.64 0.84 -6.22
C GLU A 68 -8.37 1.66 -5.14
N LEU A 69 -8.02 1.46 -3.86
CA LEU A 69 -8.60 2.27 -2.79
C LEU A 69 -8.21 3.75 -2.92
N TRP A 70 -6.94 4.04 -3.21
CA TRP A 70 -6.48 5.41 -3.46
C TRP A 70 -7.34 6.09 -4.51
N ARG A 71 -7.55 5.44 -5.66
CA ARG A 71 -8.37 5.99 -6.77
C ARG A 71 -9.82 6.22 -6.35
N ARG A 72 -10.39 5.29 -5.58
CA ARG A 72 -11.75 5.43 -5.06
C ARG A 72 -11.89 6.58 -4.08
N LEU A 73 -10.92 6.80 -3.19
CA LEU A 73 -10.92 7.95 -2.27
C LEU A 73 -10.60 9.28 -2.98
N GLU A 74 -9.85 9.21 -4.07
CA GLU A 74 -9.60 10.34 -4.96
C GLU A 74 -10.92 10.79 -5.64
N GLU A 75 -11.62 9.86 -6.27
CA GLU A 75 -12.75 10.15 -7.15
C GLU A 75 -14.11 10.23 -6.41
N LEU A 76 -14.25 9.52 -5.28
CA LEU A 76 -15.52 9.34 -4.59
C LEU A 76 -15.46 9.85 -3.15
N ASN A 77 -16.59 10.33 -2.65
CA ASN A 77 -16.75 10.72 -1.25
C ASN A 77 -17.08 9.51 -0.36
N LEU A 78 -16.11 8.60 -0.19
CA LEU A 78 -16.25 7.42 0.67
C LEU A 78 -15.98 7.73 2.13
N ALA A 79 -16.54 6.91 3.04
CA ALA A 79 -16.15 6.91 4.45
C ALA A 79 -14.77 6.25 4.60
N PRO A 80 -13.70 7.00 4.97
CA PRO A 80 -12.33 6.48 4.93
C PRO A 80 -12.10 5.29 5.85
N GLN A 81 -12.70 5.29 7.04
CA GLN A 81 -12.53 4.24 8.04
C GLN A 81 -13.01 2.89 7.51
N LEU A 82 -14.23 2.83 6.97
CA LEU A 82 -14.80 1.59 6.42
C LEU A 82 -14.01 1.12 5.18
N ALA A 83 -13.53 2.06 4.37
CA ALA A 83 -12.69 1.77 3.22
C ALA A 83 -11.36 1.11 3.62
N LEU A 84 -10.72 1.63 4.67
CA LEU A 84 -9.47 1.07 5.21
C LEU A 84 -9.69 -0.31 5.84
N GLU A 85 -10.78 -0.50 6.60
CA GLU A 85 -11.14 -1.81 7.15
C GLU A 85 -11.31 -2.85 6.03
N ALA A 86 -12.03 -2.51 4.97
CA ALA A 86 -12.19 -3.37 3.80
C ALA A 86 -10.85 -3.69 3.11
N LEU A 87 -9.97 -2.70 2.97
CA LEU A 87 -8.62 -2.88 2.43
C LEU A 87 -7.80 -3.85 3.28
N PHE A 88 -7.79 -3.70 4.61
CA PHE A 88 -7.02 -4.61 5.48
C PHE A 88 -7.55 -6.04 5.43
N ILE A 89 -8.86 -6.23 5.33
CA ILE A 89 -9.45 -7.57 5.11
C ILE A 89 -9.01 -8.15 3.76
N ALA A 90 -8.97 -7.33 2.70
CA ALA A 90 -8.52 -7.78 1.39
C ALA A 90 -7.03 -8.17 1.40
N ILE A 91 -6.17 -7.33 1.99
CA ILE A 91 -4.74 -7.61 2.12
C ILE A 91 -4.49 -8.89 2.94
N ALA A 92 -5.18 -9.05 4.07
CA ALA A 92 -5.01 -10.22 4.93
C ALA A 92 -5.35 -11.55 4.24
N ARG A 93 -6.19 -11.53 3.19
CA ARG A 93 -6.50 -12.71 2.37
C ARG A 93 -5.38 -13.05 1.38
N GLU A 94 -4.63 -12.05 0.93
CA GLU A 94 -3.54 -12.21 -0.03
C GLU A 94 -2.19 -12.47 0.65
N LEU A 95 -2.00 -11.94 1.86
CA LEU A 95 -0.79 -12.05 2.67
C LEU A 95 -1.14 -12.54 4.08
N PRO A 96 -1.44 -13.83 4.25
CA PRO A 96 -1.63 -14.42 5.57
C PRO A 96 -0.31 -14.34 6.37
N VAL A 97 -0.45 -14.09 7.67
CA VAL A 97 0.65 -14.08 8.66
C VAL A 97 1.18 -15.48 8.93
#